data_AF-A0A8D0FNM2-F1
#
_entry.id   AF-A0A8D0FNM2-F1
#
_cell.length_a   1.000
_cell.length_b   1.000
_cell.length_c   1.000
_cell.angle_alpha   90.00
_cell.angle_beta   90.00
_cell.angle_gamma   90.00
#
_symmetry.space_group_name_H-M   'P 1'
#
loop_
_entity.id
_entity.type
_entity.pdbx_description
1 polymer ?
#
loop_
_entity_poly.entity_id
_entity_poly.type
_entity_poly.pdbx_seq_one_letter_code
_entity_poly.pdbx_strand_id
1 'polypeptide(L)'
;AHALVIYRVIATALFTQKKPRTFSQRENNFTVKIFTFQFFTNFSSLIYIAFFLGRINGHPGNYVRVAGKWRLEECHPSGCITDLFIQMATIMLLKQTLSNVVEYLKQQRPKKRSVMLGEEEEAEDPCKRHWLSNYQLNEVNIFSLFDEFLEMVIQYSFTTIFVAAFPLAPLLAFCNNLFEIHLDAIKMMRLRRRMVPRKANDIGIWLQVLEAIGILAVIGNGLVIAITSDFIPVQVYKYTYSPCMMKNTTGVDCSTGYINHSLSVFRIRDFEPYTKVSEMGAGLAPMGLCRRYRDYRNADDYGYTVQFWRGELIAAWYIPDVPQSVKNQFLHRKHNNLRKELRWVMPLRKISKLKQGEILPKFSI
;
A
#
# COMPACT_ATOMS: atom_id res chain seq x y z
N ALA A 1 10.53 13.02 5.10
CA ALA A 1 10.76 14.33 4.43
C ALA A 1 12.08 14.38 3.66
N HIS A 2 13.24 14.11 4.27
CA HIS A 2 14.56 14.21 3.60
C HIS A 2 14.75 13.28 2.39
N ALA A 3 14.30 12.03 2.46
CA ALA A 3 14.37 11.09 1.33
C ALA A 3 13.60 11.58 0.09
N LEU A 4 12.48 12.28 0.27
CA LEU A 4 11.67 12.83 -0.81
C LEU A 4 12.37 13.99 -1.53
N VAL A 5 13.04 14.85 -0.76
CA VAL A 5 13.78 16.01 -1.29
C VAL A 5 15.00 15.54 -2.07
N ILE A 6 15.75 14.57 -1.52
CA ILE A 6 16.92 13.96 -2.17
C ILE A 6 16.50 13.28 -3.48
N TYR A 7 15.40 12.52 -3.46
CA TYR A 7 14.96 11.83 -4.66
C TYR A 7 14.38 12.79 -5.70
N ARG A 8 13.72 13.90 -5.32
CA ARG A 8 13.31 14.93 -6.28
C ARG A 8 14.49 15.48 -7.06
N VAL A 9 15.62 15.73 -6.39
CA VAL A 9 16.87 16.18 -7.01
C VAL A 9 17.47 15.12 -7.91
N ILE A 10 17.49 13.86 -7.47
CA ILE A 10 17.97 12.73 -8.28
C ILE A 10 17.07 12.51 -9.50
N ALA A 11 15.76 12.65 -9.34
CA ALA A 11 14.80 12.48 -10.40
C ALA A 11 14.99 13.61 -11.42
N THR A 12 15.02 14.90 -11.02
CA THR A 12 15.32 16.01 -11.94
C THR A 12 16.67 15.87 -12.65
N ALA A 13 17.68 15.33 -11.96
CA ALA A 13 18.98 15.01 -12.57
C ALA A 13 18.91 13.85 -13.58
N LEU A 14 18.20 12.76 -13.28
CA LEU A 14 17.93 11.68 -14.22
C LEU A 14 17.03 12.12 -15.39
N PHE A 15 16.24 13.18 -15.21
CA PHE A 15 15.32 13.74 -16.20
C PHE A 15 15.98 14.67 -17.23
N THR A 16 17.11 15.32 -16.93
CA THR A 16 17.86 16.10 -17.94
C THR A 16 18.54 15.19 -18.98
N GLN A 17 18.80 13.94 -18.62
CA GLN A 17 19.56 13.00 -19.43
C GLN A 17 18.73 12.34 -20.56
N LYS A 18 17.40 12.26 -20.43
CA LYS A 18 16.51 11.75 -21.49
C LYS A 18 15.67 12.90 -22.03
N LYS A 19 15.93 13.35 -23.27
CA LYS A 19 15.11 14.35 -23.97
C LYS A 19 13.98 13.66 -24.75
N PRO A 20 12.75 13.53 -24.20
CA PRO A 20 11.61 13.02 -24.95
C PRO A 20 11.20 14.00 -26.06
N ARG A 21 10.61 13.48 -27.13
CA ARG A 21 10.19 14.25 -28.32
C ARG A 21 8.97 15.15 -28.07
N THR A 22 8.09 14.79 -27.14
CA THR A 22 6.87 15.55 -26.83
C THR A 22 6.75 15.84 -25.34
N PHE A 23 6.07 16.96 -25.03
CA PHE A 23 5.84 17.40 -23.65
C PHE A 23 4.96 16.40 -22.87
N SER A 24 3.87 15.88 -23.48
CA SER A 24 3.00 14.90 -22.82
C SER A 24 3.70 13.57 -22.49
N GLN A 25 4.54 13.06 -23.40
CA GLN A 25 5.29 11.83 -23.14
C GLN A 25 6.35 12.02 -22.04
N ARG A 26 6.87 13.24 -21.91
CA ARG A 26 7.75 13.62 -20.79
C ARG A 26 7.03 13.51 -19.45
N GLU A 27 5.84 14.09 -19.37
CA GLU A 27 5.03 14.09 -18.15
C GLU A 27 4.60 12.68 -17.75
N ASN A 28 4.15 11.85 -18.70
CA ASN A 28 3.73 10.49 -18.40
C ASN A 28 4.87 9.63 -17.82
N ASN A 29 6.05 9.68 -18.43
CA ASN A 29 7.21 8.95 -17.94
C ASN A 29 7.70 9.48 -16.58
N PHE A 30 7.57 10.78 -16.34
CA PHE A 30 7.88 11.40 -15.06
C PHE A 30 6.91 10.88 -13.98
N THR A 31 5.62 10.95 -14.25
CA THR A 31 4.55 10.52 -13.35
C THR A 31 4.72 9.07 -12.91
N VAL A 32 4.93 8.14 -13.86
CA VAL A 32 5.07 6.72 -13.51
C VAL A 32 6.27 6.50 -12.59
N LYS A 33 7.43 7.06 -12.89
CA LYS A 33 8.64 6.83 -12.09
C LYS A 33 8.53 7.36 -10.67
N ILE A 34 8.04 8.59 -10.53
CA ILE A 34 7.95 9.22 -9.21
C ILE A 34 6.82 8.58 -8.39
N PHE A 35 5.71 8.20 -9.04
CA PHE A 35 4.63 7.44 -8.40
C PHE A 35 5.15 6.08 -7.91
N THR A 36 5.82 5.30 -8.75
CA THR A 36 6.38 3.99 -8.36
C THR A 36 7.30 4.12 -7.15
N PHE A 37 8.18 5.14 -7.14
CA PHE A 37 9.07 5.37 -6.00
C PHE A 37 8.32 5.77 -4.73
N GLN A 38 7.37 6.71 -4.85
CA GLN A 38 6.53 7.16 -3.75
C GLN A 38 5.71 6.01 -3.17
N PHE A 39 5.19 5.14 -4.05
CA PHE A 39 4.47 3.93 -3.70
C PHE A 39 5.37 2.99 -2.88
N PHE A 40 6.53 2.58 -3.40
CA PHE A 40 7.43 1.70 -2.64
C PHE A 40 7.89 2.31 -1.32
N THR A 41 8.19 3.61 -1.29
CA THR A 41 8.63 4.27 -0.06
C THR A 41 7.54 4.27 1.01
N ASN A 42 6.29 4.57 0.62
CA ASN A 42 5.16 4.65 1.55
C ASN A 42 4.60 3.28 1.94
N PHE A 43 4.62 2.31 1.03
CA PHE A 43 4.04 0.98 1.23
C PHE A 43 5.06 -0.06 1.70
N SER A 44 6.37 0.16 1.57
CA SER A 44 7.40 -0.81 1.98
C SER A 44 7.26 -1.22 3.44
N SER A 45 7.03 -0.26 4.35
CA SER A 45 6.86 -0.55 5.77
C SER A 45 5.59 -1.36 6.05
N LEU A 46 4.47 -1.00 5.40
CA LEU A 46 3.21 -1.75 5.55
C LEU A 46 3.31 -3.17 4.96
N ILE A 47 3.93 -3.31 3.79
CA ILE A 47 4.18 -4.61 3.15
C ILE A 47 5.09 -5.47 4.05
N TYR A 48 6.10 -4.87 4.68
CA TYR A 48 6.97 -5.56 5.64
C TYR A 48 6.19 -6.07 6.86
N ILE A 49 5.42 -5.20 7.52
CA ILE A 49 4.60 -5.59 8.68
C ILE A 49 3.54 -6.62 8.29
N ALA A 50 2.93 -6.48 7.12
CA ALA A 50 1.91 -7.41 6.67
C ALA A 50 2.49 -8.80 6.38
N PHE A 51 3.47 -8.90 5.48
CA PHE A 51 3.81 -10.21 4.90
C PHE A 51 5.06 -10.85 5.49
N PHE A 52 5.97 -10.06 6.07
CA PHE A 52 7.28 -10.55 6.50
C PHE A 52 7.43 -10.61 8.02
N LEU A 53 6.82 -9.66 8.73
CA LEU A 53 6.90 -9.59 10.18
C LEU A 53 6.21 -10.79 10.84
N GLY A 54 6.86 -11.39 11.84
CA GLY A 54 6.33 -12.53 12.59
C GLY A 54 6.37 -13.89 11.88
N ARG A 55 6.67 -13.96 10.57
CA ARG A 55 6.75 -15.23 9.81
C ARG A 55 8.17 -15.79 9.68
N ILE A 56 9.16 -14.92 9.56
CA ILE A 56 10.57 -15.32 9.45
C ILE A 56 11.20 -15.53 10.85
N ASN A 57 10.40 -15.32 11.91
CA ASN A 57 10.86 -15.49 13.26
C ASN A 57 10.95 -16.98 13.57
N GLY A 58 12.13 -17.42 13.98
CA GLY A 58 12.34 -18.79 14.42
C GLY A 58 11.59 -19.10 15.72
N HIS A 59 11.85 -20.27 16.28
CA HIS A 59 11.32 -20.63 17.59
C HIS A 59 12.22 -20.07 18.71
N PRO A 60 11.74 -20.03 19.97
CA PRO A 60 12.51 -19.46 21.07
C PRO A 60 13.90 -20.05 21.33
N GLY A 61 14.15 -21.28 20.88
CA GLY A 61 15.45 -21.94 20.99
C GLY A 61 16.45 -21.56 19.90
N ASN A 62 16.00 -21.07 18.74
CA ASN A 62 16.86 -20.64 17.65
C ASN A 62 16.17 -19.54 16.82
N TYR A 63 16.49 -18.28 17.14
CA TYR A 63 15.98 -17.13 16.41
C TYR A 63 16.79 -16.86 15.14
N VAL A 64 16.11 -16.54 14.05
CA VAL A 64 16.74 -15.98 12.86
C VAL A 64 17.33 -14.61 13.21
N ARG A 65 18.63 -14.44 12.98
CA ARG A 65 19.35 -13.19 13.26
C ARG A 65 19.89 -12.55 12.01
N VAL A 66 19.64 -11.25 11.88
CA VAL A 66 20.25 -10.43 10.84
C VAL A 66 21.70 -10.16 11.22
N ALA A 67 22.61 -10.45 10.29
CA ALA A 67 24.06 -10.33 10.48
C ALA A 67 24.59 -11.07 11.73
N GLY A 68 23.90 -12.15 12.15
CA GLY A 68 24.29 -12.98 13.30
C GLY A 68 24.12 -12.34 14.68
N LYS A 69 23.71 -11.06 14.76
CA LYS A 69 23.66 -10.31 16.03
C LYS A 69 22.28 -9.81 16.41
N TRP A 70 21.47 -9.35 15.44
CA TRP A 70 20.21 -8.66 15.72
C TRP A 70 19.02 -9.59 15.54
N ARG A 71 18.18 -9.70 16.56
CA ARG A 71 16.91 -10.44 16.51
C ARG A 71 15.90 -9.64 15.70
N LEU A 72 15.15 -10.33 14.83
CA LEU A 72 14.03 -9.73 14.10
C LEU A 72 12.89 -9.35 15.05
N GLU A 73 12.16 -8.29 14.70
CA GLU A 73 11.01 -7.83 15.49
C GLU A 73 9.86 -8.87 15.48
N GLU A 74 9.17 -8.97 16.61
CA GLU A 74 8.00 -9.83 16.80
C GLU A 74 6.74 -8.98 16.87
N CYS A 75 5.64 -9.51 16.34
CA CYS A 75 4.35 -8.83 16.42
C CYS A 75 3.84 -8.81 17.86
N HIS A 76 3.02 -7.80 18.16
CA HIS A 76 2.31 -7.72 19.44
C HIS A 76 1.47 -8.99 19.70
N PRO A 77 1.25 -9.43 20.96
CA PRO A 77 0.44 -10.61 21.28
C PRO A 77 -1.00 -10.58 20.73
N SER A 78 -1.53 -9.39 20.39
CA SER A 78 -2.82 -9.21 19.70
C SER A 78 -2.77 -9.54 18.20
N GLY A 79 -1.59 -9.73 17.61
CA GLY A 79 -1.37 -10.04 16.20
C GLY A 79 -0.76 -8.89 15.39
N CYS A 80 -0.20 -9.20 14.22
CA CYS A 80 0.43 -8.20 13.34
C CYS A 80 -0.59 -7.22 12.69
N ILE A 81 -1.89 -7.60 12.66
CA ILE A 81 -2.95 -6.76 12.10
C ILE A 81 -3.18 -5.48 12.91
N THR A 82 -2.93 -5.52 14.23
CA THR A 82 -3.04 -4.31 15.07
C THR A 82 -1.90 -3.34 14.79
N ASP A 83 -0.70 -3.85 14.52
CA ASP A 83 0.46 -3.02 14.18
C ASP A 83 0.26 -2.34 12.82
N LEU A 84 -0.32 -3.06 11.84
CA LEU A 84 -0.77 -2.49 10.57
C LEU A 84 -1.84 -1.40 10.77
N PHE A 85 -2.85 -1.68 11.59
CA PHE A 85 -3.91 -0.72 11.89
C PHE A 85 -3.35 0.57 12.49
N ILE A 86 -2.47 0.47 13.50
CA ILE A 86 -1.86 1.63 14.15
C ILE A 86 -1.01 2.40 13.14
N GLN A 87 -0.20 1.71 12.34
CA GLN A 87 0.65 2.36 11.34
C GLN A 87 -0.19 3.09 10.28
N MET A 88 -1.27 2.48 9.78
CA MET A 88 -2.18 3.11 8.82
C MET A 88 -2.91 4.32 9.40
N ALA A 89 -3.48 4.17 10.61
CA ALA A 89 -4.15 5.26 11.29
C ALA A 89 -3.20 6.45 11.51
N THR A 90 -1.95 6.16 11.94
CA THR A 90 -0.92 7.19 12.12
C THR A 90 -0.57 7.86 10.80
N ILE A 91 -0.32 7.11 9.72
CA ILE A 91 0.04 7.68 8.42
C ILE A 91 -1.11 8.54 7.87
N MET A 92 -2.35 8.08 7.92
CA MET A 92 -3.50 8.81 7.39
C MET A 92 -3.85 10.05 8.21
N LEU A 93 -3.80 9.98 9.54
CA LEU A 93 -4.09 11.11 10.42
C LEU A 93 -2.95 12.12 10.43
N LEU A 94 -1.70 11.66 10.65
CA LEU A 94 -0.55 12.53 10.81
C LEU A 94 -0.18 13.21 9.49
N LYS A 95 -0.16 12.47 8.38
CA LYS A 95 0.23 13.07 7.10
C LYS A 95 -0.80 14.10 6.61
N GLN A 96 -2.10 13.81 6.77
CA GLN A 96 -3.14 14.76 6.38
C GLN A 96 -3.14 15.99 7.30
N THR A 97 -3.12 15.80 8.62
CA THR A 97 -3.16 16.92 9.56
C THR A 97 -1.93 17.80 9.43
N LEU A 98 -0.74 17.22 9.25
CA LEU A 98 0.48 18.01 9.01
C LEU A 98 0.44 18.75 7.68
N SER A 99 -0.10 18.15 6.60
CA SER A 99 -0.27 18.84 5.32
C SER A 99 -1.18 20.06 5.50
N ASN A 100 -2.36 19.85 6.07
CA ASN A 100 -3.37 20.90 6.30
C ASN A 100 -2.82 22.01 7.21
N VAL A 101 -2.10 21.65 8.28
CA VAL A 101 -1.52 22.62 9.22
C VAL A 101 -0.37 23.40 8.58
N VAL A 102 0.53 22.75 7.84
CA VAL A 102 1.63 23.44 7.15
C VAL A 102 1.08 24.42 6.12
N GLU A 103 0.05 24.04 5.37
CA GLU A 103 -0.59 24.93 4.39
C GLU A 103 -1.27 26.11 5.07
N TYR A 104 -2.02 25.87 6.15
CA TYR A 104 -2.64 26.94 6.93
C TYR A 104 -1.61 27.90 7.55
N LEU A 105 -0.53 27.37 8.13
CA LEU A 105 0.55 28.18 8.71
C LEU A 105 1.32 28.98 7.65
N LYS A 106 1.52 28.41 6.46
CA LYS A 106 2.15 29.11 5.33
C LYS A 106 1.27 30.27 4.83
N GLN A 107 -0.05 30.13 4.94
CA GLN A 107 -0.99 31.22 4.65
C GLN A 107 -0.98 32.33 5.70
N GLN A 108 -0.72 32.00 6.97
CA GLN A 108 -0.64 32.99 8.04
C GLN A 108 0.70 33.73 8.13
N ARG A 109 1.77 33.23 7.48
CA ARG A 109 3.05 33.97 7.50
C ARG A 109 2.91 35.27 6.71
N PRO A 110 3.03 36.44 7.37
CA PRO A 110 3.08 37.69 6.63
C PRO A 110 4.31 37.65 5.72
N LYS A 111 4.12 37.95 4.43
CA LYS A 111 5.26 38.22 3.54
C LYS A 111 6.07 39.33 4.21
N LYS A 112 7.26 39.00 4.68
CA LYS A 112 8.22 39.98 5.20
C LYS A 112 8.48 40.94 4.04
N ARG A 113 7.88 42.12 4.10
CA ARG A 113 8.07 43.19 3.12
C ARG A 113 9.56 43.53 3.15
N SER A 114 10.33 43.08 2.16
CA SER A 114 11.61 43.70 1.85
C SER A 114 11.30 45.06 1.24
N VAL A 115 10.96 46.04 2.09
CA VAL A 115 11.05 47.45 1.72
C VAL A 115 12.55 47.76 1.72
N MET A 116 13.18 47.57 0.57
CA MET A 116 14.51 48.08 0.34
C MET A 116 14.65 48.45 -1.13
N LEU A 117 14.00 49.54 -1.50
CA LEU A 117 14.60 50.61 -2.30
C LEU A 117 13.63 51.79 -2.26
N GLY A 118 14.13 52.96 -1.86
CA GLY A 118 13.37 54.19 -1.91
C GLY A 118 13.03 54.52 -3.36
N GLU A 119 11.74 54.64 -3.65
CA GLU A 119 11.25 55.36 -4.81
C GLU A 119 10.08 56.22 -4.33
N GLU A 120 10.07 57.44 -4.86
CA GLU A 120 9.27 58.59 -4.47
C GLU A 120 7.76 58.29 -4.45
N GLU A 121 7.03 58.92 -3.53
CA GLU A 121 5.57 58.85 -3.42
C GLU A 121 4.90 59.54 -4.64
N GLU A 122 4.88 58.88 -5.79
CA GLU A 122 3.85 59.13 -6.80
C GLU A 122 2.56 58.39 -6.43
N ALA A 123 1.42 58.99 -6.78
CA ALA A 123 0.10 58.40 -6.58
C ALA A 123 0.03 57.01 -7.23
N GLU A 124 0.18 55.97 -6.41
CA GLU A 124 0.37 54.59 -6.86
C GLU A 124 -0.91 54.10 -7.56
N ASP A 125 -0.87 53.97 -8.89
CA ASP A 125 -2.00 53.50 -9.71
C ASP A 125 -2.54 52.18 -9.12
N PRO A 126 -3.85 52.10 -8.80
CA PRO A 126 -4.48 50.88 -8.28
C PRO A 126 -4.16 49.62 -9.10
N CYS A 127 -3.96 49.78 -10.42
CA CYS A 127 -3.59 48.71 -11.33
C CYS A 127 -2.18 48.18 -11.07
N LYS A 128 -1.18 49.07 -10.91
CA LYS A 128 0.23 48.70 -10.64
C LYS A 128 0.34 47.95 -9.32
N ARG A 129 -0.36 48.41 -8.29
CA ARG A 129 -0.41 47.75 -6.97
C ARG A 129 -1.05 46.37 -7.02
N HIS A 130 -2.14 46.20 -7.79
CA HIS A 130 -2.76 44.89 -8.00
C HIS A 130 -1.82 43.93 -8.74
N TRP A 131 -1.14 44.39 -9.78
CA TRP A 131 -0.19 43.58 -10.54
C TRP A 131 1.01 43.14 -9.69
N LEU A 132 1.61 44.06 -8.92
CA LEU A 132 2.75 43.78 -8.05
C LEU A 132 2.40 42.76 -6.96
N SER A 133 1.20 42.89 -6.37
CA SER A 133 0.68 41.95 -5.37
C SER A 133 0.56 40.52 -5.95
N ASN A 134 0.01 40.41 -7.16
CA ASN A 134 -0.08 39.13 -7.87
C ASN A 134 1.31 38.57 -8.24
N TYR A 135 2.23 39.43 -8.68
CA TYR A 135 3.58 39.01 -9.01
C TYR A 135 4.35 38.49 -7.78
N GLN A 136 4.10 39.02 -6.59
CA GLN A 136 4.75 38.48 -5.39
C GLN A 136 4.22 37.10 -4.95
N LEU A 137 3.10 36.60 -5.50
CA LEU A 137 2.56 35.27 -5.16
C LEU A 137 3.49 34.14 -5.66
N ASN A 138 3.34 32.95 -5.06
CA ASN A 138 4.15 31.79 -5.44
C ASN A 138 3.89 31.41 -6.90
N GLU A 139 4.96 31.08 -7.61
CA GLU A 139 4.88 30.59 -8.98
C GLU A 139 4.25 29.21 -9.04
N VAL A 140 3.44 28.98 -10.06
CA VAL A 140 2.78 27.70 -10.28
C VAL A 140 3.46 26.98 -11.42
N ASN A 141 4.18 25.93 -11.08
CA ASN A 141 4.75 25.00 -12.05
C ASN A 141 3.73 23.93 -12.41
N ILE A 142 3.92 23.31 -13.58
CA ILE A 142 3.11 22.19 -14.05
C ILE A 142 3.23 20.99 -13.10
N PHE A 143 4.39 20.86 -12.43
CA PHE A 143 4.63 19.89 -11.37
C PHE A 143 3.80 20.12 -10.11
N SER A 144 3.19 21.30 -9.94
CA SER A 144 2.42 21.58 -8.74
C SER A 144 1.07 20.86 -8.72
N LEU A 145 0.38 20.79 -9.86
CA LEU A 145 -0.84 19.98 -9.97
C LEU A 145 -0.50 18.49 -9.85
N PHE A 146 0.65 18.09 -10.39
CA PHE A 146 1.16 16.73 -10.27
C PHE A 146 1.29 16.29 -8.80
N ASP A 147 1.85 17.15 -7.94
CA ASP A 147 2.02 16.85 -6.52
C ASP A 147 0.68 16.70 -5.79
N GLU A 148 -0.29 17.56 -6.10
CA GLU A 148 -1.66 17.50 -5.56
C GLU A 148 -2.37 16.21 -5.98
N PHE A 149 -2.24 15.81 -7.26
CA PHE A 149 -2.75 14.51 -7.73
C PHE A 149 -2.03 13.32 -7.10
N LEU A 150 -0.71 13.39 -6.93
CA LEU A 150 0.08 12.32 -6.32
C LEU A 150 -0.37 12.06 -4.88
N GLU A 151 -0.63 13.12 -4.12
CA GLU A 151 -1.15 13.02 -2.75
C GLU A 151 -2.50 12.30 -2.71
N MET A 152 -3.46 12.72 -3.55
CA MET A 152 -4.77 12.07 -3.66
C MET A 152 -4.68 10.60 -4.07
N VAL A 153 -3.84 10.27 -5.06
CA VAL A 153 -3.69 8.89 -5.57
C VAL A 153 -3.03 7.97 -4.54
N ILE A 154 -2.08 8.48 -3.76
CA ILE A 154 -1.48 7.73 -2.65
C ILE A 154 -2.51 7.47 -1.55
N GLN A 155 -3.33 8.47 -1.20
CA GLN A 155 -4.44 8.29 -0.25
C GLN A 155 -5.43 7.23 -0.72
N TYR A 156 -5.82 7.27 -2.01
CA TYR A 156 -6.64 6.23 -2.63
C TYR A 156 -5.99 4.83 -2.55
N SER A 157 -4.67 4.75 -2.72
CA SER A 157 -3.94 3.49 -2.63
C SER A 157 -3.99 2.90 -1.21
N PHE A 158 -3.89 3.74 -0.17
CA PHE A 158 -4.03 3.29 1.22
C PHE A 158 -5.44 2.79 1.54
N THR A 159 -6.47 3.49 1.06
CA THR A 159 -7.87 3.12 1.33
C THR A 159 -8.34 1.90 0.56
N THR A 160 -7.67 1.52 -0.53
CA THR A 160 -8.07 0.38 -1.35
C THR A 160 -7.24 -0.87 -1.07
N ILE A 161 -5.91 -0.78 -0.96
CA ILE A 161 -5.04 -1.95 -0.86
C ILE A 161 -5.11 -2.63 0.52
N PHE A 162 -5.34 -1.86 1.59
CA PHE A 162 -5.32 -2.34 2.98
C PHE A 162 -6.66 -2.13 3.70
N VAL A 163 -7.77 -2.06 2.95
CA VAL A 163 -9.10 -1.87 3.55
C VAL A 163 -9.50 -3.03 4.47
N ALA A 164 -9.03 -4.24 4.17
CA ALA A 164 -9.28 -5.42 5.00
C ALA A 164 -8.67 -5.31 6.39
N ALA A 165 -7.57 -4.55 6.56
CA ALA A 165 -6.95 -4.30 7.86
C ALA A 165 -7.63 -3.15 8.61
N PHE A 166 -8.10 -2.12 7.89
CA PHE A 166 -8.73 -0.94 8.49
C PHE A 166 -10.01 -0.51 7.75
N PRO A 167 -11.19 -0.97 8.20
CA PRO A 167 -12.46 -0.69 7.50
C PRO A 167 -12.91 0.77 7.58
N LEU A 168 -12.41 1.56 8.55
CA LEU A 168 -12.75 2.98 8.68
C LEU A 168 -11.90 3.90 7.78
N ALA A 169 -10.93 3.35 7.03
CA ALA A 169 -10.07 4.13 6.14
C ALA A 169 -10.86 5.00 5.13
N PRO A 170 -11.88 4.47 4.43
CA PRO A 170 -12.64 5.26 3.46
C PRO A 170 -13.37 6.44 4.10
N LEU A 171 -13.87 6.30 5.33
CA LEU A 171 -14.57 7.36 6.05
C LEU A 171 -13.59 8.49 6.46
N LEU A 172 -12.41 8.13 6.97
CA LEU A 172 -11.37 9.12 7.25
C LEU A 172 -10.90 9.83 5.98
N ALA A 173 -10.72 9.10 4.89
CA ALA A 173 -10.35 9.68 3.61
C ALA A 173 -11.43 10.61 3.05
N PHE A 174 -12.71 10.29 3.23
CA PHE A 174 -13.82 11.15 2.85
C PHE A 174 -13.79 12.48 3.61
N CYS A 175 -13.65 12.43 4.95
CA CYS A 175 -13.52 13.64 5.77
C CYS A 175 -12.31 14.48 5.36
N ASN A 176 -11.16 13.83 5.14
CA ASN A 176 -9.95 14.50 4.65
C ASN A 176 -10.19 15.20 3.31
N ASN A 177 -10.82 14.53 2.35
CA ASN A 177 -11.12 15.09 1.03
C ASN A 177 -12.06 16.31 1.11
N LEU A 178 -13.01 16.34 2.05
CA LEU A 178 -13.87 17.51 2.25
C LEU A 178 -13.05 18.74 2.67
N PHE A 179 -12.14 18.58 3.62
CA PHE A 179 -11.24 19.67 4.02
C PHE A 179 -10.27 20.04 2.90
N GLU A 180 -9.73 19.05 2.19
CA GLU A 180 -8.75 19.25 1.13
C GLU A 180 -9.30 20.12 0.00
N ILE A 181 -10.54 19.85 -0.46
CA ILE A 181 -11.18 20.65 -1.52
C ILE A 181 -11.24 22.14 -1.14
N HIS A 182 -11.56 22.43 0.12
CA HIS A 182 -11.62 23.81 0.61
C HIS A 182 -10.23 24.44 0.74
N LEU A 183 -9.25 23.70 1.26
CA LEU A 183 -7.86 24.19 1.42
C LEU A 183 -7.20 24.44 0.06
N ASP A 184 -7.34 23.52 -0.89
CA ASP A 184 -6.82 23.68 -2.25
C ASP A 184 -7.49 24.84 -2.98
N ALA A 185 -8.81 25.04 -2.82
CA ALA A 185 -9.49 26.20 -3.38
C ALA A 185 -8.94 27.52 -2.83
N ILE A 186 -8.73 27.61 -1.51
CA ILE A 186 -8.14 28.79 -0.87
C ILE A 186 -6.70 29.02 -1.37
N LYS A 187 -5.90 27.95 -1.48
CA LYS A 187 -4.52 27.98 -1.95
C LYS A 187 -4.40 28.43 -3.40
N MET A 188 -5.28 27.96 -4.28
CA MET A 188 -5.33 28.40 -5.69
C MET A 188 -5.83 29.84 -5.82
N MET A 189 -6.74 30.30 -4.96
CA MET A 189 -7.28 31.67 -5.03
C MET A 189 -6.39 32.74 -4.38
N ARG A 190 -5.70 32.42 -3.27
CA ARG A 190 -5.01 33.43 -2.44
C ARG A 190 -3.48 33.28 -2.37
N LEU A 191 -2.93 32.07 -2.57
CA LEU A 191 -1.50 31.80 -2.32
C LEU A 191 -0.66 31.65 -3.59
N ARG A 192 -1.31 31.38 -4.72
CA ARG A 192 -0.67 31.04 -5.99
C ARG A 192 -1.02 32.07 -7.07
N ARG A 193 -0.09 32.29 -7.99
CA ARG A 193 -0.38 33.05 -9.22
C ARG A 193 -1.41 32.28 -10.07
N ARG A 194 -2.25 33.03 -10.81
CA ARG A 194 -3.23 32.43 -11.73
C ARG A 194 -2.53 31.54 -12.77
N MET A 195 -2.94 30.29 -12.85
CA MET A 195 -2.45 29.35 -13.87
C MET A 195 -3.00 29.72 -15.26
N VAL A 196 -2.19 29.48 -16.30
CA VAL A 196 -2.65 29.59 -17.69
C VAL A 196 -3.59 28.42 -17.98
N PRO A 197 -4.84 28.67 -18.40
CA PRO A 197 -5.79 27.60 -18.69
C PRO A 197 -5.29 26.74 -19.84
N ARG A 198 -5.32 25.41 -19.66
CA ARG A 198 -4.99 24.42 -20.68
C ARG A 198 -6.18 23.49 -20.88
N LYS A 199 -6.47 23.15 -22.13
CA LYS A 199 -7.50 22.15 -22.45
C LYS A 199 -6.85 20.76 -22.41
N ALA A 200 -7.46 19.85 -21.66
CA ALA A 200 -7.11 18.43 -21.62
C ALA A 200 -8.40 17.62 -21.77
N ASN A 201 -8.34 16.52 -22.51
CA ASN A 201 -9.51 15.65 -22.72
C ASN A 201 -9.71 14.67 -21.56
N ASP A 202 -8.62 14.26 -20.91
CA ASP A 202 -8.59 13.26 -19.85
C ASP A 202 -7.61 13.66 -18.74
N ILE A 203 -7.73 13.01 -17.57
CA ILE A 203 -6.77 13.10 -16.46
C ILE A 203 -5.38 12.54 -16.88
N GLY A 204 -5.34 11.71 -17.94
CA GLY A 204 -4.12 11.21 -18.55
C GLY A 204 -3.65 9.89 -17.95
N ILE A 205 -2.33 9.76 -17.73
CA ILE A 205 -1.68 8.53 -17.25
C ILE A 205 -2.21 8.04 -15.89
N TRP A 206 -2.77 8.95 -15.08
CA TRP A 206 -3.33 8.62 -13.77
C TRP A 206 -4.47 7.60 -13.83
N LEU A 207 -5.24 7.54 -14.93
CA LEU A 207 -6.27 6.51 -15.10
C LEU A 207 -5.66 5.10 -15.14
N GLN A 208 -4.55 4.94 -15.87
CA GLN A 208 -3.83 3.65 -15.93
C GLN A 208 -3.22 3.30 -14.57
N VAL A 209 -2.73 4.30 -13.84
CA VAL A 209 -2.20 4.12 -12.47
C VAL A 209 -3.30 3.67 -11.51
N LEU A 210 -4.48 4.31 -11.54
CA LEU A 210 -5.63 3.92 -10.72
C LEU A 210 -6.14 2.52 -11.06
N GLU A 211 -6.19 2.13 -12.34
CA GLU A 211 -6.53 0.77 -12.76
C GLU A 211 -5.52 -0.26 -12.21
N ALA A 212 -4.23 0.05 -12.27
CA ALA A 212 -3.18 -0.81 -11.70
C ALA A 212 -3.31 -0.94 -10.17
N ILE A 213 -3.58 0.17 -9.45
CA ILE A 213 -3.85 0.15 -8.01
C ILE A 213 -5.08 -0.70 -7.70
N GLY A 214 -6.15 -0.62 -8.49
CA GLY A 214 -7.35 -1.44 -8.31
C GLY A 214 -7.07 -2.94 -8.40
N ILE A 215 -6.23 -3.37 -9.36
CA ILE A 215 -5.80 -4.78 -9.46
C ILE A 215 -4.94 -5.16 -8.25
N LEU A 216 -3.98 -4.32 -7.88
CA LEU A 216 -3.14 -4.53 -6.69
C LEU A 216 -3.96 -4.58 -5.40
N ALA A 217 -5.07 -3.85 -5.31
CA ALA A 217 -5.93 -3.84 -4.14
C ALA A 217 -6.65 -5.17 -3.93
N VAL A 218 -7.12 -5.83 -5.01
CA VAL A 218 -7.72 -7.17 -4.91
C VAL A 218 -6.70 -8.18 -4.37
N ILE A 219 -5.48 -8.16 -4.93
CA ILE A 219 -4.40 -9.06 -4.51
C ILE A 219 -3.97 -8.75 -3.07
N GLY A 220 -3.76 -7.47 -2.75
CA GLY A 220 -3.32 -7.01 -1.44
C GLY A 220 -4.29 -7.37 -0.33
N ASN A 221 -5.58 -7.09 -0.48
CA ASN A 221 -6.58 -7.46 0.52
C ASN A 221 -6.69 -8.98 0.69
N GLY A 222 -6.63 -9.73 -0.41
CA GLY A 222 -6.62 -11.19 -0.36
C GLY A 222 -5.44 -11.74 0.42
N LEU A 223 -4.23 -11.25 0.17
CA LEU A 223 -3.03 -11.63 0.90
C LEU A 223 -3.10 -11.19 2.37
N VAL A 224 -3.62 -10.00 2.67
CA VAL A 224 -3.79 -9.51 4.05
C VAL A 224 -4.74 -10.44 4.82
N ILE A 225 -5.88 -10.81 4.25
CA ILE A 225 -6.82 -11.74 4.90
C ILE A 225 -6.21 -13.14 5.04
N ALA A 226 -5.48 -13.60 4.03
CA ALA A 226 -4.94 -14.96 4.04
C ALA A 226 -3.76 -15.15 4.99
N ILE A 227 -2.84 -14.19 5.03
CA ILE A 227 -1.54 -14.35 5.70
C ILE A 227 -1.54 -13.68 7.08
N THR A 228 -2.16 -12.51 7.19
CA THR A 228 -2.00 -11.61 8.36
C THR A 228 -3.17 -11.65 9.33
N SER A 229 -4.35 -12.06 8.84
CA SER A 229 -5.55 -12.18 9.66
C SER A 229 -5.62 -13.55 10.33
N ASP A 230 -6.16 -13.56 11.55
CA ASP A 230 -6.49 -14.78 12.28
C ASP A 230 -7.75 -15.48 11.76
N PHE A 231 -8.37 -14.94 10.71
CA PHE A 231 -9.59 -15.49 10.13
C PHE A 231 -9.45 -16.95 9.67
N ILE A 232 -8.40 -17.26 8.90
CA ILE A 232 -8.17 -18.61 8.38
C ILE A 232 -7.88 -19.63 9.50
N PRO A 233 -6.89 -19.42 10.40
CA PRO A 233 -6.61 -20.41 11.44
C PRO A 233 -7.79 -20.64 12.40
N VAL A 234 -8.58 -19.59 12.72
CA VAL A 234 -9.81 -19.73 13.51
C VAL A 234 -10.84 -20.60 12.77
N GLN A 235 -11.02 -20.37 11.48
CA GLN A 235 -11.98 -21.13 10.68
C GLN A 235 -11.56 -22.60 10.54
N VAL A 236 -10.28 -22.86 10.28
CA VAL A 236 -9.74 -24.23 10.23
C VAL A 236 -9.93 -24.93 11.57
N TYR A 237 -9.69 -24.25 12.70
CA TYR A 237 -9.97 -24.81 14.02
C TYR A 237 -11.45 -25.16 14.18
N LYS A 238 -12.36 -24.24 13.81
CA LYS A 238 -13.81 -24.43 13.93
C LYS A 238 -14.32 -25.66 13.18
N TYR A 239 -13.81 -25.93 11.97
CA TYR A 239 -14.29 -27.05 11.16
C TYR A 239 -13.54 -28.37 11.38
N THR A 240 -12.30 -28.34 11.89
CA THR A 240 -11.47 -29.56 11.95
C THR A 240 -11.23 -30.06 13.39
N TYR A 241 -11.11 -29.13 14.35
CA TYR A 241 -10.65 -29.44 15.71
C TYR A 241 -11.63 -28.98 16.81
N SER A 242 -12.70 -28.30 16.43
CA SER A 242 -13.65 -27.74 17.39
C SER A 242 -14.32 -28.81 18.24
N PRO A 243 -14.62 -28.51 19.52
CA PRO A 243 -15.47 -29.37 20.34
C PRO A 243 -16.84 -29.65 19.70
N CYS A 244 -17.36 -28.78 18.82
CA CYS A 244 -18.62 -29.02 18.10
C CYS A 244 -18.55 -30.16 17.08
N MET A 245 -17.35 -30.46 16.55
CA MET A 245 -17.13 -31.59 15.65
C MET A 245 -16.80 -32.87 16.42
N MET A 246 -16.12 -32.75 17.56
CA MET A 246 -15.61 -33.88 18.35
C MET A 246 -16.58 -34.33 19.46
N LYS A 247 -17.48 -33.47 19.92
CA LYS A 247 -18.47 -33.75 20.97
C LYS A 247 -19.85 -33.32 20.49
N ASN A 248 -20.85 -34.15 20.75
CA ASN A 248 -22.24 -33.94 20.36
C ASN A 248 -22.97 -32.89 21.24
N THR A 249 -22.22 -31.99 21.88
CA THR A 249 -22.74 -31.00 22.83
C THR A 249 -23.08 -29.71 22.10
N THR A 250 -24.37 -29.45 21.93
CA THR A 250 -24.90 -28.28 21.19
C THR A 250 -24.91 -26.97 21.99
N GLY A 251 -24.49 -27.00 23.26
CA GLY A 251 -24.54 -25.84 24.17
C GLY A 251 -23.23 -25.08 24.37
N VAL A 252 -22.18 -25.37 23.59
CA VAL A 252 -20.86 -24.74 23.74
C VAL A 252 -20.45 -24.05 22.45
N ASP A 253 -19.97 -22.81 22.53
CA ASP A 253 -19.44 -22.09 21.37
C ASP A 253 -18.27 -22.87 20.74
N CYS A 254 -18.33 -23.06 19.42
CA CYS A 254 -17.34 -23.84 18.68
C CYS A 254 -15.92 -23.24 18.67
N SER A 255 -15.77 -21.98 19.08
CA SER A 255 -14.48 -21.28 19.24
C SER A 255 -13.83 -21.52 20.62
N THR A 256 -14.53 -22.15 21.55
CA THR A 256 -13.97 -22.47 22.87
C THR A 256 -12.73 -23.38 22.73
N GLY A 257 -11.69 -23.05 23.49
CA GLY A 257 -10.41 -23.77 23.46
C GLY A 257 -9.45 -23.34 22.32
N TYR A 258 -9.85 -22.44 21.41
CA TYR A 258 -8.99 -22.00 20.28
C TYR A 258 -7.61 -21.51 20.75
N ILE A 259 -7.58 -20.63 21.77
CA ILE A 259 -6.32 -20.06 22.28
C ILE A 259 -5.39 -21.14 22.83
N ASN A 260 -5.93 -22.18 23.47
CA ASN A 260 -5.11 -23.28 23.99
C ASN A 260 -4.58 -24.18 22.86
N HIS A 261 -5.32 -24.29 21.75
CA HIS A 261 -4.90 -25.03 20.56
C HIS A 261 -3.91 -24.25 19.68
N SER A 262 -4.01 -22.92 19.62
CA SER A 262 -3.13 -22.08 18.80
C SER A 262 -1.75 -21.83 19.40
N LEU A 263 -1.54 -22.22 20.66
CA LEU A 263 -0.30 -22.02 21.40
C LEU A 263 0.54 -23.29 21.41
N SER A 264 1.80 -23.18 21.03
CA SER A 264 2.79 -24.25 21.19
C SER A 264 3.56 -24.08 22.49
N VAL A 265 4.05 -25.20 23.01
CA VAL A 265 4.77 -25.27 24.28
C VAL A 265 6.28 -25.23 24.02
N PHE A 266 6.99 -24.41 24.79
CA PHE A 266 8.44 -24.30 24.79
C PHE A 266 9.02 -24.56 26.18
N ARG A 267 10.01 -25.43 26.27
CA ARG A 267 10.74 -25.69 27.52
C ARG A 267 11.89 -24.70 27.66
N ILE A 268 11.95 -24.01 28.79
CA ILE A 268 12.99 -22.98 29.06
C ILE A 268 14.41 -23.58 29.06
N ARG A 269 14.56 -24.89 29.27
CA ARG A 269 15.86 -25.57 29.22
C ARG A 269 16.51 -25.53 27.84
N ASP A 270 15.70 -25.43 26.79
CA ASP A 270 16.12 -25.53 25.40
C ASP A 270 16.48 -24.15 24.80
N PHE A 271 16.62 -23.11 25.65
CA PHE A 271 17.16 -21.82 25.23
C PHE A 271 18.65 -21.91 24.92
N GLU A 272 19.07 -21.17 23.88
CA GLU A 272 20.48 -20.98 23.56
C GLU A 272 21.25 -20.43 24.78
N PRO A 273 22.46 -20.93 25.07
CA PRO A 273 23.18 -20.66 26.33
C PRO A 273 23.32 -19.18 26.67
N TYR A 274 23.49 -18.34 25.66
CA TYR A 274 23.73 -16.90 25.77
C TYR A 274 22.46 -16.04 25.76
N THR A 275 21.28 -16.65 25.56
CA THR A 275 19.96 -15.98 25.62
C THR A 275 19.14 -16.36 26.85
N LYS A 276 19.71 -17.20 27.73
CA LYS A 276 19.06 -17.60 28.98
C LYS A 276 18.80 -16.36 29.83
N VAL A 277 17.53 -16.11 30.14
CA VAL A 277 17.12 -15.04 31.05
C VAL A 277 17.68 -15.40 32.43
N SER A 278 18.44 -14.47 33.04
CA SER A 278 18.93 -14.63 34.41
C SER A 278 17.72 -14.84 35.34
N GLU A 279 17.73 -15.93 36.11
CA GLU A 279 16.62 -16.41 36.95
C GLU A 279 16.22 -15.44 38.10
N MET A 280 16.80 -14.24 38.16
CA MET A 280 16.72 -13.33 39.30
C MET A 280 15.35 -12.65 39.52
N GLY A 281 14.34 -12.88 38.66
CA GLY A 281 13.06 -12.14 38.69
C GLY A 281 11.79 -12.97 38.78
N ALA A 282 11.86 -14.30 38.73
CA ALA A 282 10.68 -15.16 38.82
C ALA A 282 10.74 -15.97 40.11
N GLY A 283 10.19 -15.40 41.19
CA GLY A 283 9.95 -16.13 42.43
C GLY A 283 9.15 -17.41 42.14
N LEU A 284 9.65 -18.54 42.65
CA LEU A 284 9.00 -19.85 42.69
C LEU A 284 8.32 -20.31 41.38
N ALA A 285 9.12 -20.73 40.40
CA ALA A 285 8.63 -21.62 39.36
C ALA A 285 9.46 -22.91 39.36
N PRO A 286 8.86 -24.09 39.65
CA PRO A 286 9.60 -25.33 39.75
C PRO A 286 10.22 -25.70 38.38
N MET A 287 11.32 -26.44 38.43
CA MET A 287 11.95 -27.09 37.28
C MET A 287 10.90 -27.78 36.40
N GLY A 288 10.53 -27.15 35.29
CA GLY A 288 9.42 -27.60 34.45
C GLY A 288 8.57 -26.48 33.82
N LEU A 289 8.88 -25.21 34.10
CA LEU A 289 8.13 -24.08 33.55
C LEU A 289 8.15 -24.10 32.01
N CYS A 290 7.02 -24.46 31.44
CA CYS A 290 6.75 -24.49 30.02
C CYS A 290 6.13 -23.15 29.62
N ARG A 291 6.82 -22.36 28.78
CA ARG A 291 6.25 -21.13 28.23
C ARG A 291 5.44 -21.47 26.98
N ARG A 292 4.39 -20.69 26.73
CA ARG A 292 3.59 -20.80 25.52
C ARG A 292 3.93 -19.68 24.56
N TYR A 293 4.05 -20.01 23.28
CA TYR A 293 4.25 -19.03 22.23
C TYR A 293 3.33 -19.34 21.06
N ARG A 294 3.08 -18.32 20.25
CA ARG A 294 2.14 -18.38 19.15
C ARG A 294 2.86 -18.91 17.90
N ASP A 295 2.77 -20.23 17.70
CA ASP A 295 3.26 -20.92 16.50
C ASP A 295 2.69 -22.36 16.48
N TYR A 296 2.61 -22.99 15.31
CA TYR A 296 2.17 -24.36 15.14
C TYR A 296 3.37 -25.31 15.05
N ARG A 297 4.00 -25.58 16.19
CA ARG A 297 5.18 -26.46 16.33
C ARG A 297 4.96 -27.58 17.33
N ASN A 298 5.65 -28.71 17.11
CA ASN A 298 5.67 -29.82 18.06
C ASN A 298 6.44 -29.44 19.33
N ALA A 299 6.04 -30.02 20.48
CA ALA A 299 6.66 -29.73 21.78
C ALA A 299 8.03 -30.40 21.98
N ASP A 300 8.28 -31.51 21.27
CA ASP A 300 9.50 -32.31 21.45
C ASP A 300 10.62 -31.84 20.51
N ASP A 301 10.35 -31.83 19.19
CA ASP A 301 11.35 -31.54 18.16
C ASP A 301 11.32 -30.10 17.64
N TYR A 302 10.38 -29.27 18.10
CA TYR A 302 10.14 -27.89 17.64
C TYR A 302 9.95 -27.71 16.11
N GLY A 303 9.78 -28.80 15.36
CA GLY A 303 9.44 -28.80 13.95
C GLY A 303 7.99 -28.38 13.69
N TYR A 304 7.71 -27.94 12.47
CA TYR A 304 6.36 -27.53 12.04
C TYR A 304 5.39 -28.72 12.04
N THR A 305 4.18 -28.51 12.56
CA THR A 305 3.15 -29.55 12.60
C THR A 305 2.39 -29.64 11.27
N VAL A 306 1.64 -30.73 11.06
CA VAL A 306 0.72 -30.86 9.92
C VAL A 306 -0.35 -29.75 9.92
N GLN A 307 -0.69 -29.22 11.09
CA GLN A 307 -1.65 -28.13 11.23
C GLN A 307 -1.12 -26.83 10.60
N PHE A 308 0.17 -26.54 10.77
CA PHE A 308 0.84 -25.41 10.12
C PHE A 308 0.69 -25.48 8.59
N TRP A 309 1.11 -26.60 7.99
CA TRP A 309 1.07 -26.79 6.54
C TRP A 309 -0.36 -26.78 5.98
N ARG A 310 -1.32 -27.34 6.72
CA ARG A 310 -2.73 -27.29 6.34
C ARG A 310 -3.27 -25.86 6.33
N GLY A 311 -2.91 -25.05 7.32
CA GLY A 311 -3.27 -23.63 7.36
C GLY A 311 -2.71 -22.87 6.15
N GLU A 312 -1.42 -23.07 5.83
CA GLU A 312 -0.77 -22.41 4.69
C GLU A 312 -1.35 -22.83 3.34
N LEU A 313 -1.67 -24.11 3.15
CA LEU A 313 -2.30 -24.61 1.93
C LEU A 313 -3.70 -24.01 1.73
N ILE A 314 -4.49 -23.93 2.79
CA ILE A 314 -5.83 -23.33 2.74
C ILE A 314 -5.71 -21.82 2.49
N ALA A 315 -4.78 -21.14 3.14
CA ALA A 315 -4.50 -19.73 2.91
C ALA A 315 -4.12 -19.46 1.44
N ALA A 316 -3.24 -20.27 0.86
CA ALA A 316 -2.85 -20.17 -0.54
C ALA A 316 -4.04 -20.33 -1.51
N TRP A 317 -5.03 -21.16 -1.15
CA TRP A 317 -6.25 -21.35 -1.93
C TRP A 317 -7.22 -20.16 -1.88
N TYR A 318 -7.16 -19.38 -0.79
CA TYR A 318 -7.97 -18.17 -0.61
C TYR A 318 -7.38 -16.92 -1.27
N ILE A 319 -6.10 -16.93 -1.65
CA ILE A 319 -5.50 -15.81 -2.37
C ILE A 319 -6.25 -15.69 -3.71
N PRO A 320 -6.92 -14.55 -3.98
CA PRO A 320 -7.74 -14.41 -5.15
C PRO A 320 -6.86 -14.50 -6.40
N ASP A 321 -7.04 -15.57 -7.18
CA ASP A 321 -6.57 -15.62 -8.55
C ASP A 321 -7.21 -14.49 -9.35
N VAL A 322 -6.48 -13.93 -10.33
CA VAL A 322 -6.99 -12.86 -11.19
C VAL A 322 -8.41 -13.21 -11.66
N PRO A 323 -9.42 -12.36 -11.40
CA PRO A 323 -10.81 -12.69 -11.66
C PRO A 323 -11.00 -13.15 -13.11
N GLN A 324 -11.81 -14.21 -13.31
CA GLN A 324 -12.07 -14.72 -14.66
C GLN A 324 -12.64 -13.63 -15.59
N SER A 325 -13.40 -12.66 -15.08
CA SER A 325 -13.90 -11.52 -15.85
C SER A 325 -12.77 -10.67 -16.43
N VAL A 326 -11.72 -10.40 -15.64
CA VAL A 326 -10.53 -9.64 -16.06
C VAL A 326 -9.71 -10.45 -17.06
N LYS A 327 -9.53 -11.76 -16.81
CA LYS A 327 -8.89 -12.67 -17.79
C LYS A 327 -9.64 -12.66 -19.12
N ASN A 328 -10.97 -12.73 -19.07
CA ASN A 328 -11.83 -12.73 -20.26
C ASN A 328 -11.80 -11.39 -21.00
N GLN A 329 -11.80 -10.24 -20.30
CA GLN A 329 -11.63 -8.92 -20.92
C GLN A 329 -10.27 -8.78 -21.59
N PHE A 330 -9.19 -9.24 -20.96
CA PHE A 330 -7.85 -9.21 -21.53
C PHE A 330 -7.77 -10.10 -22.78
N LEU A 331 -8.34 -11.30 -22.73
CA LEU A 331 -8.47 -12.20 -23.88
C LEU A 331 -9.26 -11.55 -25.02
N HIS A 332 -10.37 -10.87 -24.73
CA HIS A 332 -11.15 -10.13 -25.73
C HIS A 332 -10.37 -8.97 -26.36
N ARG A 333 -9.67 -8.15 -25.56
CA ARG A 333 -8.81 -7.08 -26.07
C ARG A 333 -7.69 -7.64 -26.96
N LYS A 334 -7.03 -8.72 -26.52
CA LYS A 334 -5.97 -9.39 -27.30
C LYS A 334 -6.51 -9.96 -28.60
N HIS A 335 -7.66 -10.63 -28.57
CA HIS A 335 -8.35 -11.13 -29.77
C HIS A 335 -8.68 -10.01 -30.76
N ASN A 336 -9.21 -8.89 -30.27
CA ASN A 336 -9.55 -7.74 -31.12
C ASN A 336 -8.32 -7.07 -31.74
N ASN A 337 -7.21 -6.95 -31.00
CA ASN A 337 -5.96 -6.41 -31.53
C ASN A 337 -5.35 -7.35 -32.57
N LEU A 338 -5.27 -8.66 -32.31
CA LEU A 338 -4.82 -9.65 -33.28
C LEU A 338 -5.68 -9.62 -34.55
N ARG A 339 -7.00 -9.47 -34.43
CA ARG A 339 -7.93 -9.36 -35.56
C ARG A 339 -7.78 -8.06 -36.36
N LYS A 340 -7.19 -7.01 -35.78
CA LYS A 340 -6.82 -5.80 -36.51
C LYS A 340 -5.51 -6.03 -37.27
N GLU A 341 -4.49 -6.59 -36.62
CA GLU A 341 -3.20 -6.91 -37.25
C GLU A 341 -3.35 -7.90 -38.43
N LEU A 342 -4.09 -8.99 -38.25
CA LEU A 342 -4.40 -9.96 -39.31
C LEU A 342 -5.11 -9.33 -40.53
N ARG A 343 -5.83 -8.22 -40.32
CA ARG A 343 -6.54 -7.49 -41.39
C ARG A 343 -5.60 -6.72 -42.30
N TRP A 344 -4.44 -6.32 -41.79
CA TRP A 344 -3.37 -5.65 -42.55
C TRP A 344 -2.41 -6.65 -43.20
N VAL A 345 -2.28 -7.86 -42.65
CA VAL A 345 -1.35 -8.90 -43.13
C VAL A 345 -1.98 -9.84 -44.16
N MET A 346 -3.32 -10.00 -44.21
CA MET A 346 -3.98 -10.89 -45.18
C MET A 346 -4.61 -10.15 -46.36
N PRO A 347 -4.34 -10.57 -47.62
CA PRO A 347 -5.08 -10.11 -48.79
C PRO A 347 -6.59 -10.40 -48.65
N LEU A 348 -7.42 -9.46 -49.09
CA LEU A 348 -8.90 -9.45 -49.00
C LEU A 348 -9.59 -10.78 -49.39
N ARG A 349 -8.96 -11.65 -50.19
CA ARG A 349 -9.48 -12.97 -50.58
C ARG A 349 -9.55 -14.03 -49.45
N LYS A 350 -8.82 -13.88 -48.34
CA LYS A 350 -8.89 -14.82 -47.20
C LYS A 350 -9.89 -14.41 -46.10
N ILE A 351 -10.35 -13.16 -46.12
CA ILE A 351 -11.26 -12.59 -45.10
C ILE A 351 -12.70 -13.10 -45.29
N SER A 352 -13.09 -13.44 -46.53
CA SER A 352 -14.41 -14.04 -46.82
C SER A 352 -14.56 -15.44 -46.23
N LYS A 353 -13.50 -16.27 -46.24
CA LYS A 353 -13.54 -17.63 -45.69
C LYS A 353 -13.67 -17.68 -44.16
N LEU A 354 -13.06 -16.72 -43.44
CA LEU A 354 -13.21 -16.61 -41.98
C LEU A 354 -14.61 -16.12 -41.53
N LYS A 355 -15.37 -15.45 -42.41
CA LYS A 355 -16.75 -15.03 -42.12
C LYS A 355 -17.75 -16.19 -42.17
N GLN A 356 -17.40 -17.31 -42.80
CA GLN A 356 -18.29 -18.47 -42.99
C GLN A 356 -18.09 -19.58 -41.96
N GLY A 357 -17.23 -19.39 -40.95
CA GLY A 357 -17.01 -20.40 -39.90
C GLY A 357 -16.28 -21.67 -40.38
N GLU A 358 -15.86 -21.73 -41.63
CA GLU A 358 -15.08 -22.83 -42.18
C GLU A 358 -13.59 -22.51 -42.09
N ILE A 359 -12.83 -23.44 -41.52
CA ILE A 359 -11.37 -23.43 -41.30
C ILE A 359 -10.97 -22.87 -39.93
N LEU A 360 -11.06 -23.73 -38.91
CA LEU A 360 -10.00 -23.84 -37.90
C LEU A 360 -8.78 -24.47 -38.59
N PRO A 361 -7.63 -23.78 -38.73
CA PRO A 361 -6.41 -24.48 -39.07
C PRO A 361 -5.98 -25.29 -37.86
N LYS A 362 -5.94 -26.63 -38.00
CA LYS A 362 -5.12 -27.49 -37.14
C LYS A 362 -3.68 -26.99 -37.27
N PHE A 363 -3.19 -26.30 -36.25
CA PHE A 363 -1.76 -26.15 -36.04
C PHE A 363 -1.31 -27.35 -35.21
N SER A 364 -0.49 -28.21 -35.82
CA SER A 364 0.39 -29.08 -35.07
C SER A 364 1.60 -28.26 -34.61
N ILE A 365 1.96 -28.49 -33.34
CA ILE A 365 2.98 -27.88 -32.46
C ILE A 365 2.42 -26.73 -31.61
#